data_AF-A0A973PMN5-F1
#
_entry.id   AF-A0A973PMN5-F1
#
_cell.length_a   1.000
_cell.length_b   1.000
_cell.length_c   1.000
_cell.angle_alpha   90.00
_cell.angle_beta   90.00
_cell.angle_gamma   90.00
#
_symmetry.space_group_name_H-M   'P 1'
#
loop_
_entity.id
_entity.type
_entity.pdbx_description
1 polymer ?
#
loop_
_entity_poly.entity_id
_entity_poly.type
_entity_poly.pdbx_seq_one_letter_code
_entity_poly.pdbx_strand_id
1 'polypeptide(L)' 'MTLLDVSIVNVALPSIQQGLHATDGGVQWILSGYALTFGLALVPAGRIGDARSRRAVFMAGLALFTAASAAAGLAPT' A
#
# COMPACT_ATOMS: atom_id res chain seq x y z
N MET A 1 6.51 -9.97 -7.11
CA MET A 1 6.25 -9.07 -5.97
C MET A 1 4.87 -8.39 -6.04
N THR A 2 4.19 -8.30 -7.19
CA THR A 2 2.83 -7.73 -7.29
C THR A 2 1.72 -8.67 -6.79
N LEU A 3 1.87 -10.00 -6.93
CA LEU A 3 0.89 -10.96 -6.43
C LEU A 3 0.77 -10.94 -4.89
N LEU A 4 1.88 -10.73 -4.19
CA LEU A 4 1.90 -10.68 -2.71
C LEU A 4 1.18 -9.43 -2.17
N ASP A 5 1.34 -8.27 -2.82
CA ASP A 5 0.61 -7.05 -2.44
C ASP A 5 -0.90 -7.20 -2.62
N VAL A 6 -1.33 -7.84 -3.72
CA VAL A 6 -2.74 -8.14 -3.95
C VAL A 6 -3.27 -9.16 -2.93
N SER A 7 -2.45 -10.12 -2.50
CA SER A 7 -2.82 -11.05 -1.43
C SER A 7 -2.95 -10.37 -0.07
N ILE A 8 -2.10 -9.39 0.27
CA ILE A 8 -2.23 -8.61 1.51
C ILE A 8 -3.56 -7.86 1.56
N VAL A 9 -3.93 -7.21 0.46
CA VAL A 9 -5.22 -6.51 0.38
C VAL A 9 -6.38 -7.50 0.50
N ASN A 10 -6.31 -8.67 -0.16
CA ASN A 10 -7.33 -9.71 -0.04
C ASN A 10 -7.43 -10.35 1.35
N VAL A 11 -6.34 -10.42 2.11
CA VAL A 11 -6.33 -10.92 3.50
C VAL A 11 -6.87 -9.87 4.47
N ALA A 12 -6.58 -8.58 4.24
CA ALA A 12 -7.07 -7.49 5.08
C ALA A 12 -8.53 -7.09 4.78
N LEU A 13 -9.02 -7.39 3.58
CA LEU A 13 -10.36 -7.04 3.12
C LEU A 13 -11.48 -7.58 4.00
N PRO A 14 -11.50 -8.88 4.41
CA PRO A 14 -12.51 -9.40 5.32
C PRO A 14 -12.55 -8.67 6.66
N SER A 15 -11.39 -8.32 7.24
CA SER A 15 -11.30 -7.55 8.48
C SER A 15 -11.77 -6.10 8.32
N ILE A 16 -11.48 -5.46 7.18
CA ILE A 16 -11.98 -4.10 6.86
C ILE A 16 -13.50 -4.15 6.63
N GLN A 17 -13.99 -5.18 5.97
CA GLN A 17 -15.42 -5.36 5.67
C GLN A 17 -16.23 -5.60 6.96
N GLN A 18 -15.70 -6.42 7.88
CA GLN A 18 -16.29 -6.64 9.20
C GLN A 18 -16.20 -5.39 10.10
N GLY A 19 -15.10 -4.63 10.06
CA GLY A 19 -14.92 -3.43 10.86
C GLY A 19 -15.75 -2.22 10.40
N LEU A 20 -15.95 -2.06 9.08
CA LEU A 20 -16.68 -0.93 8.49
C LEU A 20 -18.12 -1.26 8.06
N HIS A 21 -18.59 -2.50 8.23
CA HIS A 21 -19.86 -2.98 7.65
C HIS A 21 -19.99 -2.65 6.15
N ALA A 22 -18.89 -2.75 5.40
CA ALA A 22 -18.83 -2.34 4.01
C ALA A 22 -19.59 -3.34 3.11
N THR A 23 -20.51 -2.83 2.30
CA THR A 23 -21.18 -3.60 1.22
C THR A 23 -20.17 -3.99 0.14
N ASP A 24 -20.47 -5.02 -0.66
CA ASP A 24 -19.59 -5.54 -1.72
C ASP A 24 -19.09 -4.45 -2.68
N GLY A 25 -19.92 -3.44 -2.96
CA GLY A 25 -19.52 -2.26 -3.74
C GLY A 25 -18.45 -1.40 -3.08
N GLY A 26 -18.45 -1.28 -1.75
CA GLY A 26 -17.42 -0.57 -0.97
C GLY A 26 -16.07 -1.28 -1.01
N VAL A 27 -16.08 -2.61 -0.94
CA VAL A 27 -14.88 -3.43 -1.12
C VAL A 27 -14.26 -3.23 -2.50
N GLN A 28 -15.08 -3.25 -3.55
CA GLN A 28 -14.61 -3.04 -4.91
C GLN A 28 -14.03 -1.63 -5.11
N TRP A 29 -14.63 -0.63 -4.47
CA TRP A 29 -14.10 0.74 -4.45
C TRP A 29 -12.75 0.84 -3.75
N ILE A 30 -12.54 0.13 -2.64
CA ILE A 30 -11.25 0.08 -1.94
C ILE A 30 -10.17 -0.55 -2.82
N LEU A 31 -10.49 -1.67 -3.49
CA LEU A 31 -9.58 -2.32 -4.44
C LEU A 31 -9.21 -1.40 -5.61
N SER A 32 -10.21 -0.74 -6.22
CA SER A 32 -9.97 0.23 -7.29
C SER A 32 -9.15 1.43 -6.82
N GLY A 33 -9.44 1.95 -5.62
CA GLY A 33 -8.68 3.03 -5.00
C GLY A 33 -7.22 2.65 -4.78
N TYR A 34 -6.95 1.46 -4.23
CA TYR A 34 -5.60 0.95 -4.04
C TYR A 34 -4.82 0.87 -5.36
N ALA A 35 -5.41 0.28 -6.41
CA ALA A 35 -4.79 0.17 -7.72
C ALA A 35 -4.50 1.55 -8.34
N LEU A 36 -5.43 2.49 -8.20
CA LEU A 36 -5.29 3.86 -8.71
C LEU A 36 -4.16 4.61 -7.99
N THR A 37 -4.14 4.57 -6.66
CA THR A 37 -3.08 5.22 -5.86
C THR A 37 -1.72 4.60 -6.15
N PHE A 38 -1.65 3.27 -6.28
CA PHE A 38 -0.42 2.58 -6.63
C PHE A 38 0.09 3.03 -8.00
N GLY A 39 -0.76 3.05 -9.03
CA GLY A 39 -0.38 3.53 -10.38
C GLY A 39 0.07 4.99 -10.39
N LEU A 40 -0.67 5.87 -9.71
CA LEU A 40 -0.35 7.30 -9.58
C LEU A 40 0.95 7.55 -8.83
N ALA A 41 1.30 6.73 -7.84
CA ALA A 41 2.53 6.86 -7.08
C ALA A 41 3.75 6.27 -7.80
N LEU A 42 3.55 5.18 -8.55
CA LEU A 42 4.64 4.42 -9.19
C LEU A 42 5.33 5.21 -10.30
N VAL A 43 4.58 5.92 -11.14
CA VAL A 43 5.13 6.75 -12.23
C VAL A 43 6.06 7.86 -11.71
N PRO A 44 5.64 8.74 -10.76
CA PRO A 44 6.52 9.76 -10.21
C PRO A 44 7.65 9.18 -9.35
N ALA A 45 7.41 8.11 -8.58
CA ALA A 45 8.48 7.47 -7.80
C ALA A 45 9.60 6.90 -8.71
N GLY A 46 9.21 6.26 -9.83
CA GLY A 46 10.16 5.79 -10.86
C GLY A 46 10.94 6.94 -11.48
N ARG A 47 10.26 8.02 -11.87
CA ARG A 47 10.91 9.22 -12.44
C ARG A 47 11.86 9.91 -11.48
N ILE A 48 11.51 10.01 -10.19
CA ILE A 48 12.41 10.57 -9.16
C ILE A 48 13.63 9.66 -8.97
N GLY A 49 13.44 8.34 -9.03
CA GLY A 49 14.52 7.35 -8.96
C GLY A 49 15.51 7.48 -10.10
N ASP A 50 15.02 7.67 -11.33
CA ASP A 50 15.85 7.86 -12.51
C ASP A 50 16.53 9.24 -12.55
N ALA A 51 15.87 10.29 -12.06
CA ALA A 51 16.40 11.66 -12.11
C ALA A 51 17.40 11.99 -10.99
N ARG A 52 17.27 11.40 -9.79
CA ARG A 52 18.10 11.76 -8.63
C ARG A 52 19.14 10.70 -8.30
N SER A 53 18.69 9.49 -7.99
CA SER A 53 19.51 8.31 -7.73
C SER A 53 18.57 7.18 -7.31
N ARG A 54 18.63 6.03 -7.99
CA ARG A 54 17.84 4.84 -7.64
C ARG A 54 18.08 4.39 -6.20
N ARG A 55 19.29 4.56 -5.68
CA ARG A 55 19.66 4.17 -4.32
C ARG A 55 18.95 5.02 -3.26
N ALA A 56 18.84 6.33 -3.50
CA ALA A 56 18.18 7.25 -2.54
C ALA A 56 16.68 6.97 -2.46
N VAL A 57 16.02 6.75 -3.59
CA VAL A 57 14.58 6.42 -3.63
C VAL A 57 14.30 5.06 -3.03
N PHE A 58 15.16 4.07 -3.26
CA PHE A 58 15.06 2.77 -2.61
C PHE A 58 15.19 2.87 -1.08
N MET A 59 16.18 3.60 -0.57
CA MET A 59 16.34 3.79 0.87
C MET A 59 15.17 4.57 1.49
N ALA A 60 14.61 5.57 0.80
CA ALA A 60 13.43 6.30 1.26
C ALA A 60 12.20 5.40 1.35
N GLY A 61 11.95 4.58 0.32
CA GLY A 61 10.86 3.59 0.34
C GLY A 61 11.03 2.55 1.43
N LEU A 62 12.26 2.06 1.65
CA LEU A 62 12.56 1.11 2.71
C LEU A 62 12.34 1.73 4.10
N ALA A 63 12.81 2.96 4.33
CA ALA A 63 12.59 3.66 5.59
C ALA A 63 11.09 3.88 5.89
N LEU A 64 10.31 4.27 4.88
CA LEU A 64 8.86 4.41 5.01
C LEU A 64 8.19 3.07 5.33
N PHE A 65 8.58 2.00 4.64
CA PHE A 65 8.06 0.64 4.90
C PHE A 65 8.37 0.17 6.32
N THR A 66 9.61 0.36 6.77
CA THR A 66 10.01 0.01 8.14
C THR A 66 9.23 0.81 9.18
N ALA A 67 9.06 2.12 8.98
CA ALA A 67 8.30 2.96 9.89
C ALA A 67 6.82 2.58 9.96
N ALA A 68 6.19 2.31 8.80
CA ALA A 68 4.80 1.86 8.74
C ALA A 68 4.62 0.48 9.40
N SER A 69 5.56 -0.44 9.17
CA SER A 69 5.54 -1.77 9.81
C SER A 69 5.70 -1.68 11.32
N ALA A 70 6.58 -0.80 11.80
CA ALA A 70 6.76 -0.54 13.23
C ALA A 70 5.49 0.09 13.84
N ALA A 71 4.88 1.05 13.15
CA ALA A 71 3.62 1.67 13.59
C ALA A 71 2.47 0.64 13.64
N ALA A 72 2.38 -0.27 12.67
CA ALA A 72 1.40 -1.35 12.66
C ALA A 72 1.66 -2.36 13.79
N GLY A 73 2.92 -2.69 14.08
CA GLY A 73 3.28 -3.55 15.21
C GLY A 73 3.08 -2.91 16.58
N LEU A 74 3.11 -1.58 16.65
CA LEU A 74 2.84 -0.78 17.85
C LEU A 74 1.37 -0.38 17.99
N ALA A 75 0.50 -0.78 17.05
CA ALA A 75 -0.91 -0.44 17.10
C ALA A 75 -1.55 -1.05 18.37
N PRO A 76 -2.13 -0.22 19.26
CA PRO A 76 -2.95 -0.72 20.34
C PRO A 76 -4.21 -1.35 19.72
N THR A 77 -4.58 -2.53 20.20
CA THR A 77 -5.77 -3.30 19.80
C THR A 77 -7.05 -2.50 19.92
#